data_AF-A0A6N2DVU7-F1
#
_entry.id   AF-A0A6N2DVU7-F1
#
_cell.length_a   1.000
_cell.length_b   1.000
_cell.length_c   1.000
_cell.angle_alpha   90.00
_cell.angle_beta   90.00
_cell.angle_gamma   90.00
#
_symmetry.space_group_name_H-M   'P 1'
#
loop_
_entity.id
_entity.type
_entity.pdbx_description
1 polymer ?
#
loop_
_entity_poly.entity_id
_entity_poly.type
_entity_poly.pdbx_seq_one_letter_code
_entity_poly.pdbx_strand_id
1 'polypeptide(L)'
;MRRWLRGLAGRRPGTLSLDDVAWRQDRYLVRPGCTDLGIKIREGRLEVKGRLAIDGLAGLGRAGQGCVESWAKWSLPPDPRGGAWWQHLAQVEAGAGFVTVAKHRWLWSGALGTDPGPNAPQIQVEVTRLRCGRGDETEAWTLGIEAAPLAAWPGHEFTEVTACLLDAAALPVLTASRSMGYPAWLAGQGGADQAF
;
A
#
# COMPACT_ATOMS: atom_id res chain seq x y z
N MET A 1 -6.32 -12.57 -8.49
CA MET A 1 -5.24 -11.55 -8.40
C MET A 1 -3.82 -12.08 -8.58
N ARG A 2 -3.35 -13.10 -7.83
CA ARG A 2 -1.96 -13.62 -7.96
C ARG A 2 -1.58 -14.10 -9.37
N ARG A 3 -2.49 -14.79 -10.07
CA ARG A 3 -2.30 -15.21 -11.48
C ARG A 3 -2.17 -14.01 -12.42
N TRP A 4 -2.94 -12.95 -12.19
CA TRP A 4 -2.84 -11.71 -12.96
C TRP A 4 -1.49 -11.04 -12.77
N LEU A 5 -1.01 -10.90 -11.53
CA LEU A 5 0.30 -10.26 -11.26
C LEU A 5 1.46 -11.05 -11.91
N ARG A 6 1.41 -12.39 -11.91
CA ARG A 6 2.36 -13.22 -12.68
C ARG A 6 2.25 -12.97 -14.18
N GLY A 7 1.03 -12.89 -14.71
CA GLY A 7 0.78 -12.57 -16.11
C GLY A 7 1.20 -11.15 -16.50
N LEU A 8 1.21 -10.21 -15.56
CA LEU A 8 1.76 -8.86 -15.74
C LEU A 8 3.28 -8.93 -15.89
N ALA A 9 3.96 -9.64 -14.98
CA ALA A 9 5.41 -9.84 -15.02
C ALA A 9 5.88 -10.56 -16.30
N GLY A 10 5.06 -11.45 -16.87
CA GLY A 10 5.37 -12.10 -18.15
C GLY A 10 5.17 -11.21 -19.39
N ARG A 11 4.45 -10.09 -19.27
CA ARG A 11 4.10 -9.19 -20.39
C ARG A 11 4.80 -7.84 -20.34
N ARG A 12 5.33 -7.45 -19.19
CA ARG A 12 6.00 -6.15 -18.99
C ARG A 12 7.35 -6.33 -18.29
N PRO A 13 8.38 -5.57 -18.72
CA PRO A 13 9.67 -5.58 -18.06
C PRO A 13 9.52 -5.09 -16.61
N GLY A 14 10.18 -5.78 -15.68
CA GLY A 14 10.12 -5.46 -14.26
C GLY A 14 10.55 -6.64 -13.40
N THR A 15 10.48 -6.45 -12.09
CA THR A 15 10.80 -7.47 -11.09
C THR A 15 9.55 -7.89 -10.36
N LEU A 16 9.29 -9.20 -10.33
CA LEU A 16 8.24 -9.79 -9.53
C LEU A 16 8.84 -10.35 -8.23
N SER A 17 8.38 -9.83 -7.09
CA SER A 17 8.68 -10.35 -5.77
C SER A 17 7.44 -11.08 -5.24
N LEU A 18 7.61 -12.38 -4.98
CA LEU A 18 6.60 -13.19 -4.32
C LEU A 18 7.09 -13.50 -2.92
N ASP A 19 6.42 -12.98 -1.89
CA ASP A 19 6.71 -13.42 -0.53
C ASP A 19 6.17 -14.86 -0.43
N ASP A 20 7.04 -15.88 -0.50
CA ASP A 20 6.63 -17.29 -0.49
C ASP A 20 6.75 -17.95 0.90
N VAL A 21 7.24 -17.24 1.92
CA VAL A 21 7.84 -17.89 3.11
C VAL A 21 7.11 -17.67 4.46
N ALA A 22 6.48 -16.53 4.75
CA ALA A 22 5.65 -16.35 5.95
C ALA A 22 4.82 -15.06 5.91
N TRP A 23 3.74 -15.01 6.69
CA TRP A 23 3.04 -13.77 7.00
C TRP A 23 3.98 -12.81 7.72
N ARG A 24 4.25 -11.64 7.14
CA ARG A 24 5.02 -10.56 7.80
C ARG A 24 4.10 -9.79 8.74
N GLN A 25 4.62 -9.29 9.86
CA GLN A 25 3.87 -8.47 10.79
C GLN A 25 4.34 -7.01 10.77
N ASP A 26 3.39 -6.12 10.50
CA ASP A 26 3.56 -4.68 10.63
C ASP A 26 2.71 -4.21 11.83
N ARG A 27 3.22 -3.25 12.62
CA ARG A 27 2.43 -2.59 13.68
C ARG A 27 2.10 -1.17 13.25
N TYR A 28 0.82 -0.84 13.16
CA TYR A 28 0.34 0.48 12.74
C TYR A 28 -0.17 1.26 13.94
N LEU A 29 0.22 2.53 14.06
CA LEU A 29 -0.38 3.44 15.02
C LEU A 29 -1.70 3.95 14.45
N VAL A 30 -2.82 3.62 15.09
CA VAL A 30 -4.15 4.05 14.67
C VAL A 30 -4.58 5.23 15.52
N ARG A 31 -4.83 6.37 14.86
CA ARG A 31 -5.32 7.60 15.50
C ARG A 31 -6.74 7.87 14.99
N PRO A 32 -7.78 7.76 15.83
CA PRO A 32 -9.15 8.08 15.42
C PRO A 32 -9.23 9.48 14.80
N GLY A 33 -9.91 9.58 13.65
CA GLY A 33 -10.07 10.84 12.90
C GLY A 33 -8.87 11.27 12.06
N CYS A 34 -7.71 10.63 12.18
CA CYS A 34 -6.51 10.93 11.39
C CYS A 34 -6.34 9.89 10.28
N THR A 35 -6.58 10.31 9.03
CA THR A 35 -6.51 9.44 7.85
C THR A 35 -5.43 9.84 6.84
N ASP A 36 -4.82 10.99 7.07
CA ASP A 36 -3.78 11.62 6.27
C ASP A 36 -2.36 11.27 6.74
N LEU A 37 -2.22 10.58 7.88
CA LEU A 37 -0.95 10.16 8.44
C LEU A 37 -0.95 8.67 8.76
N GLY A 38 -0.06 7.93 8.11
CA GLY A 38 0.22 6.52 8.41
C GLY A 38 1.56 6.37 9.10
N ILE A 39 1.57 5.87 10.34
CA ILE A 39 2.78 5.55 11.07
C ILE A 39 2.81 4.04 11.31
N LYS A 40 3.92 3.39 10.95
CA LYS A 40 4.07 1.96 11.21
C LYS A 40 5.50 1.57 11.58
N ILE A 41 5.60 0.50 12.35
CA ILE A 41 6.86 -0.17 12.66
C ILE A 41 6.91 -1.48 11.89
N ARG A 42 8.01 -1.69 11.15
CA ARG A 42 8.32 -2.95 10.46
C ARG A 42 9.79 -3.30 10.66
N GLU A 43 10.08 -4.50 11.15
CA GLU A 43 11.46 -5.03 11.24
C GLU A 43 12.44 -4.04 11.91
N GLY A 44 12.00 -3.38 12.98
CA GLY A 44 12.79 -2.37 13.70
C GLY A 44 12.89 -0.99 13.05
N ARG A 45 12.22 -0.76 11.91
CA ARG A 45 12.17 0.54 11.21
C ARG A 45 10.86 1.27 11.48
N LEU A 46 10.92 2.58 11.64
CA LEU A 46 9.75 3.47 11.61
C LEU A 46 9.54 3.96 10.18
N GLU A 47 8.39 3.64 9.60
CA GLU A 47 7.94 4.23 8.35
C GLU A 47 6.79 5.20 8.63
N VAL A 48 6.88 6.40 8.07
CA VAL A 48 5.85 7.43 8.15
C VAL A 48 5.41 7.79 6.72
N LYS A 49 4.11 7.81 6.47
CA LYS A 49 3.51 8.30 5.22
C LYS A 49 2.57 9.46 5.56
N GLY A 50 2.78 10.61 4.95
CA GLY A 50 1.89 11.78 5.08
C GLY A 50 1.25 12.13 3.74
N ARG A 51 -0.07 12.29 3.69
CA ARG A 51 -0.80 12.67 2.49
C ARG A 51 -0.55 14.14 2.18
N LEU A 52 -0.10 14.41 0.97
CA LEU A 52 0.15 15.76 0.45
C LEU A 52 -1.08 16.33 -0.24
N ALA A 53 -1.78 15.50 -1.02
CA ALA A 53 -2.97 15.90 -1.77
C ALA A 53 -3.91 14.71 -1.98
N ILE A 54 -5.19 15.03 -2.18
CA ILE A 54 -6.20 14.14 -2.75
C ILE A 54 -6.47 14.68 -4.16
N ASP A 55 -6.04 13.95 -5.18
CA ASP A 55 -6.19 14.34 -6.57
C ASP A 55 -7.59 13.99 -7.11
N GLY A 56 -8.35 13.19 -6.35
CA GLY A 56 -9.77 12.95 -6.53
C GLY A 56 -10.10 11.56 -7.07
N LEU A 57 -11.35 11.39 -7.51
CA LEU A 57 -11.80 10.14 -8.11
C LEU A 57 -11.35 10.03 -9.57
N ALA A 58 -10.77 8.89 -9.91
CA ALA A 58 -10.30 8.56 -11.24
C ALA A 58 -10.99 7.31 -11.77
N GLY A 59 -11.33 7.32 -13.06
CA GLY A 59 -11.76 6.13 -13.78
C GLY A 59 -10.57 5.22 -14.09
N LEU A 60 -10.68 3.95 -13.74
CA LEU A 60 -9.63 2.93 -13.93
C LEU A 60 -10.00 1.95 -15.05
N GLY A 61 -10.63 2.47 -16.11
CA GLY A 61 -11.17 1.67 -17.21
C GLY A 61 -12.22 0.67 -16.74
N ARG A 62 -12.14 -0.57 -17.24
CA ARG A 62 -13.09 -1.65 -16.89
C ARG A 62 -12.99 -2.10 -15.43
N ALA A 63 -11.90 -1.77 -14.75
CA ALA A 63 -11.71 -2.14 -13.35
C ALA A 63 -12.56 -1.29 -12.40
N GLY A 64 -13.16 -0.17 -12.84
CA GLY A 64 -14.04 0.66 -12.03
C GLY A 64 -13.44 2.03 -11.70
N GLN A 65 -13.50 2.44 -10.43
CA GLN A 65 -13.05 3.76 -9.97
C GLN A 65 -12.19 3.64 -8.71
N GLY A 66 -11.29 4.61 -8.52
CA GLY A 66 -10.46 4.73 -7.33
C GLY A 66 -10.12 6.18 -7.00
N CYS A 67 -9.64 6.40 -5.77
CA CYS A 67 -9.12 7.67 -5.31
C CYS A 67 -7.62 7.74 -5.62
N VAL A 68 -7.18 8.84 -6.23
CA VAL A 68 -5.77 9.14 -6.45
C VAL A 68 -5.30 10.09 -5.36
N GLU A 69 -4.19 9.76 -4.73
CA GLU A 69 -3.62 10.53 -3.63
C GLU A 69 -2.11 10.64 -3.81
N SER A 70 -1.57 11.80 -3.41
CA SER A 70 -0.14 12.05 -3.38
C SER A 70 0.37 11.93 -1.95
N TRP A 71 1.46 11.19 -1.75
CA TRP A 71 2.01 10.90 -0.41
C TRP A 71 3.51 11.17 -0.34
N ALA A 72 3.96 11.75 0.78
CA ALA A 72 5.37 11.76 1.17
C ALA A 72 5.65 10.55 2.08
N LYS A 73 6.77 9.87 1.84
CA LYS A 73 7.22 8.72 2.64
C LYS A 73 8.56 9.01 3.27
N TRP A 74 8.65 8.83 4.58
CA TRP A 74 9.90 8.83 5.34
C TRP A 74 10.13 7.45 5.93
N SER A 75 11.39 7.01 5.92
CA SER A 75 11.81 5.79 6.59
C SER A 75 13.00 6.12 7.47
N LEU A 76 12.89 5.80 8.75
CA LEU A 76 14.01 5.87 9.68
C LEU A 76 14.63 4.47 9.76
N PRO A 77 15.95 4.34 9.59
CA PRO A 77 16.62 3.04 9.69
C PRO A 77 16.48 2.47 11.11
N PRO A 78 16.71 1.16 11.29
CA PRO A 78 16.87 0.58 12.63
C PRO A 78 18.00 1.30 13.36
N ASP A 79 17.96 1.36 14.69
CA ASP A 79 19.06 1.98 15.46
C ASP A 79 20.37 1.22 15.20
N PRO A 80 21.40 1.87 14.65
CA PRO A 80 22.69 1.24 14.43
C PRO A 80 23.39 0.81 15.73
N ARG A 81 22.99 1.32 16.90
CA ARG A 81 23.54 0.95 18.21
C ARG A 81 22.82 -0.23 18.87
N GLY A 82 21.86 -0.85 18.18
CA GLY A 82 21.01 -1.90 18.76
C GLY A 82 20.02 -1.38 19.81
N GLY A 83 19.94 -0.06 19.99
CA GLY A 83 19.03 0.61 20.92
C GLY A 83 17.61 0.55 20.40
N ALA A 84 16.90 -0.48 20.82
CA ALA A 84 15.55 -0.53 21.39
C ALA A 84 14.62 0.71 21.42
N TRP A 85 14.78 1.83 20.70
CA TRP A 85 13.82 2.94 20.73
C TRP A 85 12.44 2.46 20.28
N TRP A 86 12.38 1.47 19.38
CA TRP A 86 11.12 0.79 19.03
C TRP A 86 10.61 -0.15 20.12
N GLN A 87 11.46 -0.65 21.04
CA GLN A 87 11.03 -1.39 22.24
C GLN A 87 10.50 -0.44 23.31
N HIS A 88 11.04 0.77 23.41
CA HIS A 88 10.48 1.84 24.25
C HIS A 88 9.13 2.30 23.69
N LEU A 89 9.01 2.44 22.36
CA LEU A 89 7.71 2.61 21.72
C LEU A 89 6.80 1.41 21.98
N ALA A 90 7.31 0.16 21.98
CA ALA A 90 6.50 -1.02 22.31
C ALA A 90 5.98 -1.03 23.75
N GLN A 91 6.68 -0.38 24.69
CA GLN A 91 6.16 -0.15 26.04
C GLN A 91 5.06 0.93 26.05
N VAL A 92 5.17 1.94 25.17
CA VAL A 92 4.12 2.95 24.93
C VAL A 92 2.93 2.36 24.12
N GLU A 93 3.15 1.30 23.33
CA GLU A 93 2.11 0.62 22.52
C GLU A 93 0.97 0.07 23.39
N ALA A 94 1.24 -0.30 24.65
CA ALA A 94 0.25 -0.68 25.64
C ALA A 94 -0.62 0.53 26.05
N GLY A 95 -1.56 0.90 25.17
CA GLY A 95 -2.48 2.02 25.35
C GLY A 95 -2.44 3.09 24.25
N ALA A 96 -1.42 3.08 23.38
CA ALA A 96 -1.26 4.12 22.34
C ALA A 96 -2.07 3.90 21.06
N GLY A 97 -2.90 2.86 20.97
CA GLY A 97 -3.74 2.61 19.79
C GLY A 97 -3.01 1.92 18.63
N PHE A 98 -1.98 1.13 18.92
CA PHE A 98 -1.34 0.30 17.89
C PHE A 98 -2.18 -0.93 17.53
N VAL A 99 -2.17 -1.28 16.25
CA VAL A 99 -2.84 -2.46 15.70
C VAL A 99 -1.83 -3.27 14.88
N THR A 100 -1.76 -4.57 15.18
CA THR A 100 -0.95 -5.51 14.41
C THR A 100 -1.70 -5.95 13.16
N VAL A 101 -1.02 -5.85 12.02
CA VAL A 101 -1.51 -6.33 10.72
C VAL A 101 -0.53 -7.34 10.17
N ALA A 102 -0.97 -8.59 10.05
CA ALA A 102 -0.24 -9.60 9.32
C ALA A 102 -0.50 -9.41 7.82
N LYS A 103 0.56 -9.46 7.01
CA LYS A 103 0.49 -9.22 5.56
C LYS A 103 1.14 -10.39 4.80
N HIS A 104 0.53 -10.78 3.70
CA HIS A 104 1.14 -11.64 2.69
C HIS A 104 1.13 -10.91 1.35
N ARG A 105 2.29 -10.51 0.85
CA ARG A 105 2.42 -9.54 -0.24
C ARG A 105 2.98 -10.19 -1.51
N TRP A 106 2.41 -9.80 -2.63
CA TRP A 106 2.98 -10.00 -3.96
C TRP A 106 3.16 -8.63 -4.63
N LEU A 107 4.37 -8.34 -5.07
CA LEU A 107 4.75 -7.04 -5.59
C LEU A 107 5.36 -7.21 -6.97
N TRP A 108 4.86 -6.46 -7.94
CA TRP A 108 5.57 -6.23 -9.20
C TRP A 108 6.05 -4.78 -9.23
N SER A 109 7.29 -4.57 -9.65
CA SER A 109 7.88 -3.23 -9.81
C SER A 109 8.49 -3.11 -11.20
N GLY A 110 8.25 -1.99 -11.88
CA GLY A 110 8.81 -1.69 -13.19
C GLY A 110 9.21 -0.22 -13.31
N ALA A 111 10.11 0.07 -14.23
CA ALA A 111 10.42 1.44 -14.66
C ALA A 111 9.65 1.74 -15.96
N LEU A 112 9.20 2.99 -16.12
CA LEU A 112 8.74 3.50 -17.39
C LEU A 112 9.86 4.34 -18.02
N GLY A 113 10.13 4.08 -19.29
CA GLY A 113 11.23 4.71 -20.03
C GLY A 113 12.52 3.91 -20.02
N THR A 114 13.53 4.42 -20.73
CA THR A 114 14.81 3.73 -20.98
C THR A 114 15.97 4.25 -20.14
N ASP A 115 15.78 5.35 -19.39
CA ASP A 115 16.87 6.00 -18.65
C ASP A 115 16.93 5.51 -17.19
N PRO A 116 17.96 4.74 -16.79
CA PRO A 116 18.14 4.27 -15.42
C PRO A 116 18.73 5.36 -14.52
N GLY A 117 17.95 6.40 -14.25
CA GLY A 117 18.31 7.48 -13.30
C GLY A 117 17.61 7.34 -11.94
N PRO A 118 18.10 8.01 -10.88
CA PRO A 118 17.41 8.07 -9.58
C PRO A 118 16.04 8.75 -9.65
N ASN A 119 15.79 9.53 -10.71
CA ASN A 119 14.52 10.19 -11.00
C ASN A 119 13.69 9.45 -12.05
N ALA A 120 14.10 8.24 -12.46
CA ALA A 120 13.36 7.46 -13.43
C ALA A 120 11.94 7.16 -12.90
N PRO A 121 10.90 7.33 -13.71
CA PRO A 121 9.55 6.99 -13.31
C PRO A 121 9.45 5.49 -13.01
N GLN A 122 9.11 5.16 -11.77
CA GLN A 122 8.88 3.81 -11.30
C GLN A 122 7.41 3.62 -10.94
N ILE A 123 6.91 2.42 -11.21
CA ILE A 123 5.58 1.99 -10.83
C ILE A 123 5.65 0.66 -10.10
N GLN A 124 4.81 0.53 -9.08
CA GLN A 124 4.69 -0.64 -8.24
C GLN A 124 3.22 -1.06 -8.19
N VAL A 125 2.98 -2.35 -8.37
CA VAL A 125 1.67 -2.98 -8.23
C VAL A 125 1.76 -4.00 -7.11
N GLU A 126 1.10 -3.70 -6.00
CA GLU A 126 1.08 -4.54 -4.81
C GLU A 126 -0.31 -5.20 -4.67
N VAL A 127 -0.33 -6.53 -4.58
CA VAL A 127 -1.49 -7.29 -4.10
C VAL A 127 -1.12 -7.84 -2.74
N THR A 128 -1.95 -7.58 -1.74
CA THR A 128 -1.69 -8.02 -0.37
C THR A 128 -2.91 -8.68 0.24
N ARG A 129 -2.69 -9.80 0.92
CA ARG A 129 -3.65 -10.41 1.84
C ARG A 129 -3.35 -9.93 3.25
N LEU A 130 -4.36 -9.55 4.02
CA LEU A 130 -4.23 -8.94 5.34
C LEU A 130 -4.99 -9.75 6.37
N ARG A 131 -4.47 -9.79 7.60
CA ARG A 131 -5.22 -10.15 8.81
C ARG A 131 -4.98 -9.07 9.86
N CYS A 132 -6.04 -8.59 10.47
CA CYS A 132 -6.00 -7.52 11.46
C CYS A 132 -6.48 -8.02 12.81
N GLY A 133 -5.70 -7.76 13.87
CA GLY A 133 -6.02 -8.23 15.23
C GLY A 133 -7.10 -7.43 15.97
N ARG A 134 -8.03 -6.76 15.28
CA ARG A 134 -9.16 -6.04 15.90
C ARG A 134 -10.40 -6.95 15.94
N GLY A 135 -10.61 -7.65 17.05
CA GLY A 135 -11.77 -8.53 17.23
C GLY A 135 -11.60 -9.88 16.52
N ASP A 136 -12.67 -10.39 15.90
CA ASP A 136 -12.58 -11.56 15.02
C ASP A 136 -11.56 -11.28 13.91
N GLU A 137 -10.64 -12.21 13.65
CA GLU A 137 -9.63 -12.05 12.61
C GLU A 137 -10.32 -11.85 11.25
N THR A 138 -10.44 -10.60 10.84
CA THR A 138 -10.97 -10.26 9.52
C THR A 138 -9.85 -10.36 8.51
N GLU A 139 -10.07 -11.20 7.51
CA GLU A 139 -9.17 -11.33 6.38
C GLU A 139 -9.61 -10.38 5.26
N ALA A 140 -8.67 -9.61 4.72
CA ALA A 140 -8.94 -8.67 3.65
C ALA A 140 -7.92 -8.79 2.51
N TRP A 141 -8.34 -8.42 1.30
CA TRP A 141 -7.45 -8.27 0.16
C TRP A 141 -7.33 -6.79 -0.22
N THR A 142 -6.10 -6.36 -0.51
CA THR A 142 -5.83 -5.01 -0.99
C THR A 142 -5.07 -5.05 -2.30
N LEU A 143 -5.36 -4.08 -3.16
CA LEU A 143 -4.63 -3.76 -4.37
C LEU A 143 -4.12 -2.32 -4.23
N GLY A 144 -2.81 -2.14 -4.26
CA GLY A 144 -2.15 -0.84 -4.24
C GLY A 144 -1.36 -0.64 -5.52
N ILE A 145 -1.47 0.55 -6.11
CA ILE A 145 -0.62 0.95 -7.23
C ILE A 145 0.06 2.26 -6.81
N GLU A 146 1.39 2.23 -6.72
CA GLU A 146 2.20 3.37 -6.27
C GLU A 146 3.17 3.75 -7.40
N ALA A 147 3.40 5.05 -7.56
CA ALA A 147 4.33 5.59 -8.53
C ALA A 147 5.26 6.62 -7.88
N ALA A 148 6.52 6.62 -8.31
CA ALA A 148 7.54 7.51 -7.77
C ALA A 148 8.64 7.81 -8.82
N PRO A 149 9.41 8.90 -8.67
CA PRO A 149 9.15 10.03 -7.77
C PRO A 149 7.92 10.84 -8.23
N LEU A 150 7.23 11.54 -7.31
CA LEU A 150 6.01 12.29 -7.63
C LEU A 150 6.19 13.29 -8.79
N ALA A 151 7.35 13.95 -8.87
CA ALA A 151 7.67 14.91 -9.93
C ALA A 151 7.74 14.28 -11.34
N ALA A 152 7.90 12.96 -11.45
CA ALA A 152 7.95 12.24 -12.70
C ALA A 152 6.57 11.75 -13.18
N TRP A 153 5.50 12.03 -12.43
CA TRP A 153 4.15 11.52 -12.69
C TRP A 153 3.10 12.64 -12.62
N PRO A 154 2.83 13.33 -13.74
CA PRO A 154 1.63 14.15 -13.86
C PRO A 154 0.38 13.29 -13.61
N GLY A 155 -0.61 13.81 -12.87
CA GLY A 155 -1.73 12.99 -12.38
C GLY A 155 -2.53 12.24 -13.46
N HIS A 156 -2.61 12.76 -14.68
CA HIS A 156 -3.28 12.08 -15.80
C HIS A 156 -2.51 10.86 -16.31
N GLU A 157 -1.18 10.94 -16.43
CA GLU A 157 -0.34 9.81 -16.87
C GLU A 157 -0.39 8.65 -15.89
N PHE A 158 -0.36 8.93 -14.58
CA PHE A 158 -0.51 7.89 -13.56
C PHE A 158 -1.84 7.13 -13.71
N THR A 159 -2.94 7.87 -13.91
CA THR A 159 -4.27 7.27 -14.05
C THR A 159 -4.37 6.41 -15.31
N GLU A 160 -3.87 6.89 -16.44
CA GLU A 160 -3.89 6.15 -17.72
C GLU A 160 -3.06 4.86 -17.65
N VAL A 161 -1.85 4.93 -17.09
CA VAL A 161 -1.00 3.75 -16.89
C VAL A 161 -1.69 2.77 -15.95
N THR A 162 -2.27 3.26 -14.85
CA THR A 162 -3.01 2.44 -13.89
C THR A 162 -4.20 1.74 -14.57
N ALA A 163 -5.01 2.45 -15.35
CA ALA A 163 -6.10 1.87 -16.11
C ALA A 163 -5.61 0.79 -17.09
N CYS A 164 -4.50 1.05 -17.81
CA CYS A 164 -3.90 0.09 -18.74
C CYS A 164 -3.39 -1.19 -18.04
N LEU A 165 -2.80 -1.07 -16.85
CA LEU A 165 -2.36 -2.20 -16.04
C LEU A 165 -3.54 -3.07 -15.59
N LEU A 166 -4.64 -2.43 -15.22
CA LEU A 166 -5.84 -3.08 -14.69
C LEU A 166 -6.76 -3.64 -15.77
N ASP A 167 -6.78 -3.09 -16.98
CA ASP A 167 -7.65 -3.58 -18.07
C ASP A 167 -7.34 -5.02 -18.48
N ALA A 168 -6.07 -5.44 -18.34
CA ALA A 168 -5.64 -6.81 -18.58
C ALA A 168 -5.98 -7.79 -17.43
N ALA A 169 -6.67 -7.32 -16.39
CA ALA A 169 -6.91 -8.03 -15.15
C ALA A 169 -8.36 -8.48 -15.02
N ALA A 170 -8.58 -9.76 -14.73
CA ALA A 170 -9.87 -10.24 -14.26
C ALA A 170 -10.03 -9.89 -12.76
N LEU A 171 -10.27 -8.61 -12.48
CA LEU A 171 -10.47 -8.08 -11.13
C LEU A 171 -11.97 -7.94 -10.82
N PRO A 172 -12.36 -8.02 -9.53
CA PRO A 172 -13.65 -7.50 -9.12
C PRO A 172 -13.73 -6.00 -9.43
N VAL A 173 -14.95 -5.50 -9.62
CA VAL A 173 -15.18 -4.06 -9.83
C VAL A 173 -14.72 -3.30 -8.59
N LEU A 174 -13.76 -2.40 -8.79
CA LEU A 174 -13.23 -1.51 -7.77
C LEU A 174 -14.20 -0.34 -7.60
N THR A 175 -14.61 -0.09 -6.36
CA THR A 175 -15.51 1.01 -6.03
C THR A 175 -14.77 2.11 -5.29
N ALA A 176 -15.18 3.36 -5.53
CA ALA A 176 -14.65 4.53 -4.84
C ALA A 176 -14.77 4.42 -3.31
N SER A 177 -15.86 3.83 -2.80
CA SER A 177 -16.09 3.63 -1.36
C SER A 177 -15.09 2.67 -0.70
N ARG A 178 -14.38 1.86 -1.48
CA ARG A 178 -13.33 0.94 -1.01
C ARG A 178 -11.91 1.40 -1.39
N SER A 179 -11.79 2.58 -1.98
CA SER A 179 -10.51 3.16 -2.38
C SER A 179 -10.03 4.15 -1.32
N MET A 180 -9.23 3.65 -0.38
CA MET A 180 -8.73 4.43 0.74
C MET A 180 -7.34 3.95 1.18
N GLY A 181 -6.58 4.86 1.79
CA GLY A 181 -5.31 4.51 2.43
C GLY A 181 -5.48 3.61 3.65
N TYR A 182 -4.39 2.95 4.05
CA TYR A 182 -4.34 2.12 5.26
C TYR A 182 -4.83 2.82 6.55
N PRO A 183 -4.49 4.10 6.81
CA PRO A 183 -4.98 4.80 8.00
C PRO A 183 -6.51 4.86 8.08
N ALA A 184 -7.18 5.18 6.96
CA ALA A 184 -8.64 5.21 6.86
C ALA A 184 -9.26 3.82 7.08
N TRP A 185 -8.69 2.79 6.44
CA TRP A 185 -9.15 1.41 6.60
C TRP A 185 -9.03 0.94 8.06
N LEU A 186 -7.87 1.17 8.70
CA LEU A 186 -7.64 0.80 10.10
C LEU A 186 -8.53 1.58 11.09
N ALA A 187 -8.90 2.81 10.74
CA ALA A 187 -9.86 3.61 11.49
C ALA A 187 -11.31 3.11 11.35
N GLY A 188 -11.58 2.09 10.52
CA GLY A 188 -12.89 1.48 10.36
C GLY A 188 -13.74 2.08 9.24
N GLN A 189 -13.18 2.92 8.37
CA GLN A 189 -13.92 3.55 7.27
C GLN A 189 -14.25 2.58 6.12
N GLY A 190 -13.73 1.35 6.16
CA GLY A 190 -13.94 0.32 5.13
C GLY A 190 -15.23 -0.49 5.24
N GLY A 191 -15.96 -0.40 6.36
CA GLY A 191 -17.16 -1.21 6.63
C GLY A 191 -16.88 -2.71 6.81
N ALA A 192 -17.61 -3.35 7.73
CA ALA A 192 -17.57 -4.81 7.94
C ALA A 192 -18.53 -5.58 7.00
N ASP A 193 -19.39 -4.87 6.27
CA ASP A 193 -20.42 -5.51 5.47
C ASP A 193 -19.92 -5.80 4.05
N GLN A 194 -19.83 -7.11 3.78
CA GLN A 194 -19.50 -7.76 2.51
C GLN A 194 -18.01 -7.88 2.21
N ALA A 195 -17.37 -8.83 2.90
CA ALA A 195 -16.20 -9.52 2.40
C ALA A 195 -16.46 -10.02 0.96
N PHE A 196 -15.47 -9.86 0.08
CA PHE A 196 -15.40 -10.67 -1.14
C PHE A 196 -14.79 -12.02 -0.79
#